data_AF-A0AAD7JUJ9-F1
#
_entry.id   AF-A0AAD7JUJ9-F1
#
_cell.length_a   1.000
_cell.length_b   1.000
_cell.length_c   1.000
_cell.angle_alpha   90.00
_cell.angle_beta   90.00
_cell.angle_gamma   90.00
#
_symmetry.space_group_name_H-M   'P 1'
#
loop_
_entity.id
_entity.type
_entity.pdbx_description
1 polymer ?
#
loop_
_entity_poly.entity_id
_entity_poly.type
_entity_poly.pdbx_seq_one_letter_code
_entity_poly.pdbx_strand_id
1 'polypeptide(L)'
;MTNKRARSSSPELYPVEVLLSAQRTDKPRPTETDDSTRFALWEYFVKWDGWPDSANSWEPIESLAGCRRLLESFWRHVGDDSLDIHLPKFVVNASPEWVAEEKARAAVARTPPATPSALKRVRLP
;
A
#
# COMPACT_ATOMS: atom_id res chain seq x y z
N MET A 1 -38.43 -8.07 -18.26
CA MET A 1 -37.98 -7.78 -16.88
C MET A 1 -37.42 -9.08 -16.33
N THR A 2 -36.16 -9.25 -15.94
CA THR A 2 -35.44 -8.53 -14.88
C THR A 2 -33.93 -8.65 -15.07
N ASN A 3 -33.23 -7.52 -15.15
CA ASN A 3 -31.78 -7.44 -14.96
C ASN A 3 -31.48 -7.75 -13.49
N LYS A 4 -30.96 -8.95 -13.20
CA LYS A 4 -30.29 -9.20 -11.92
C LYS A 4 -28.86 -8.69 -12.04
N ARG A 5 -28.67 -7.49 -11.48
CA ARG A 5 -27.39 -6.83 -11.26
C ARG A 5 -26.31 -7.85 -10.91
N ALA A 6 -25.29 -7.95 -11.75
CA ALA A 6 -24.01 -8.46 -11.33
C ALA A 6 -23.56 -7.58 -10.16
N ARG A 7 -23.66 -8.10 -8.94
CA ARG A 7 -22.99 -7.51 -7.79
C ARG A 7 -21.53 -7.81 -8.03
N SER A 8 -20.85 -6.87 -8.66
CA SER A 8 -19.41 -6.92 -8.90
C SER A 8 -18.75 -7.03 -7.53
N SER A 9 -18.42 -8.25 -7.14
CA SER A 9 -17.56 -8.53 -5.99
C SER A 9 -16.13 -8.26 -6.44
N SER A 10 -15.82 -7.01 -6.74
CA SER A 10 -14.43 -6.56 -6.67
C SER A 10 -14.20 -6.25 -5.20
N PRO A 11 -13.30 -6.94 -4.49
CA PRO A 11 -12.89 -6.46 -3.17
C PRO A 11 -12.44 -5.02 -3.39
N GLU A 12 -12.99 -4.08 -2.63
CA GLU A 12 -12.49 -2.72 -2.62
C GLU A 12 -11.06 -2.77 -2.09
N LEU A 13 -10.12 -3.02 -3.01
CA LEU A 13 -8.70 -2.77 -2.84
C LEU A 13 -8.60 -1.27 -2.67
N TYR A 14 -8.61 -0.82 -1.43
CA TYR A 14 -8.34 0.58 -1.11
C TYR A 14 -7.00 0.93 -1.76
N PRO A 15 -6.96 1.89 -2.71
CA PRO A 15 -5.73 2.22 -3.39
C PRO A 15 -4.83 2.94 -2.38
N VAL A 16 -3.86 2.22 -1.85
CA VAL A 16 -2.83 2.79 -0.99
C VAL A 16 -1.83 3.53 -1.87
N GLU A 17 -1.60 4.81 -1.57
CA GLU A 17 -0.59 5.61 -2.28
C GLU A 17 0.80 5.27 -1.74
N VAL A 18 0.98 5.31 -0.42
CA VAL A 18 2.27 5.06 0.26
C VAL A 18 2.06 4.80 1.77
N LEU A 19 3.00 4.10 2.41
CA LEU A 19 3.06 3.93 3.87
C LEU A 19 3.96 5.01 4.47
N LEU A 20 3.48 5.76 5.45
CA LEU A 20 4.25 6.84 6.06
C LEU A 20 5.04 6.36 7.29
N SER A 21 4.41 5.51 8.09
CA SER A 21 4.97 5.02 9.36
C SER A 21 4.44 3.63 9.69
N ALA A 22 5.11 2.94 10.61
CA ALA A 22 4.64 1.71 11.24
C ALA A 22 4.78 1.84 12.76
N GLN A 23 3.81 1.34 13.51
CA GLN A 23 3.86 1.32 14.98
C GLN A 23 3.58 -0.07 15.50
N ARG A 24 4.29 -0.45 16.57
CA ARG A 24 4.04 -1.71 17.26
C ARG A 24 2.76 -1.61 18.09
N THR A 25 1.88 -2.58 17.90
CA THR A 25 0.67 -2.76 18.71
C THR A 25 1.00 -3.44 20.04
N ASP A 26 0.11 -3.28 21.02
CA ASP A 26 0.19 -3.97 22.31
C ASP A 26 -0.26 -5.45 22.23
N LYS A 27 -0.53 -5.96 21.02
CA LYS A 27 -0.93 -7.36 20.82
C LYS A 27 0.20 -8.29 21.30
N PRO A 28 -0.15 -9.40 21.97
CA PRO A 28 0.86 -10.38 22.35
C PRO A 28 1.50 -10.96 21.08
N ARG A 29 2.80 -11.30 21.18
CA ARG A 29 3.48 -12.04 20.11
C ARG A 29 2.66 -13.30 19.82
N PRO A 30 2.22 -13.53 18.58
CA PRO A 30 1.43 -14.71 18.30
C PRO A 30 2.29 -15.96 18.49
N THR A 31 1.67 -17.04 18.95
CA THR A 31 2.35 -18.31 19.22
C THR A 31 2.69 -19.08 17.95
N GLU A 32 2.11 -18.70 16.81
CA GLU A 32 2.31 -19.33 15.51
C GLU A 32 3.28 -18.54 14.64
N THR A 33 4.34 -19.20 14.18
CA THR A 33 5.36 -18.65 13.29
C THR A 33 5.02 -18.93 11.82
N ASP A 34 4.00 -18.25 11.29
CA ASP A 34 3.84 -18.11 9.84
C ASP A 34 4.42 -16.76 9.37
N ASP A 35 4.76 -16.64 8.08
CA ASP A 35 5.29 -15.40 7.49
C ASP A 35 4.33 -14.22 7.63
N SER A 36 3.02 -14.49 7.73
CA SER A 36 2.00 -13.47 7.99
C SER A 36 2.06 -12.90 9.42
N THR A 37 2.60 -13.66 10.38
CA THR A 37 2.66 -13.27 11.79
C THR A 37 3.60 -12.10 12.04
N ARG A 38 4.68 -11.96 11.26
CA ARG A 38 5.69 -10.91 11.48
C ARG A 38 5.10 -9.49 11.38
N PHE A 39 4.05 -9.33 10.59
CA PHE A 39 3.37 -8.04 10.39
C PHE A 39 2.13 -7.86 11.27
N ALA A 40 1.60 -8.94 11.87
CA ALA A 40 0.37 -8.91 12.67
C ALA A 40 0.48 -8.07 13.96
N LEU A 41 1.72 -7.79 14.39
CA LEU A 41 2.04 -6.93 15.53
C LEU A 41 2.12 -5.45 15.17
N TRP A 42 1.97 -5.08 13.89
CA TRP A 42 2.16 -3.72 13.41
C TRP A 42 0.88 -3.13 12.85
N GLU A 43 0.69 -1.85 13.12
CA GLU A 43 -0.22 -0.98 12.39
C GLU A 43 0.60 -0.01 11.54
N TYR A 44 0.03 0.43 10.42
CA TYR A 44 0.72 1.27 9.45
C TYR A 44 -0.05 2.57 9.23
N PHE A 45 0.64 3.70 9.22
CA PHE A 45 0.03 4.98 8.89
C PHE A 45 -0.01 5.16 7.38
N VAL A 46 -1.20 5.14 6.81
CA VAL A 46 -1.42 5.02 5.37
C VAL A 46 -1.76 6.38 4.76
N LYS A 47 -1.12 6.70 3.64
CA LYS A 47 -1.61 7.72 2.71
C LYS A 47 -2.49 7.06 1.65
N TRP A 48 -3.78 7.41 1.66
CA TRP A 48 -4.74 6.89 0.69
C TRP A 48 -4.66 7.63 -0.64
N ASP A 49 -4.69 6.88 -1.75
CA ASP A 49 -4.62 7.44 -3.09
C ASP A 49 -5.85 8.30 -3.39
N GLY A 50 -5.62 9.52 -3.90
CA GLY A 50 -6.68 10.47 -4.24
C GLY A 50 -7.33 11.18 -3.05
N TRP A 51 -6.95 10.84 -1.81
CA TRP A 51 -7.46 11.51 -0.60
C TRP A 51 -6.45 12.54 -0.05
N PRO A 52 -6.92 13.56 0.69
CA PRO A 52 -6.04 14.51 1.37
C PRO A 52 -5.29 13.86 2.53
N ASP A 53 -4.19 14.48 2.97
CA ASP A 53 -3.39 13.99 4.11
C ASP A 53 -4.19 13.94 5.43
N SER A 54 -5.27 14.71 5.54
CA SER A 54 -6.18 14.66 6.70
C SER A 54 -6.97 13.35 6.80
N ALA A 55 -7.02 12.56 5.73
CA ALA A 55 -7.68 11.26 5.71
C ALA A 55 -6.71 10.10 6.07
N ASN A 56 -5.42 10.39 6.28
CA ASN A 56 -4.45 9.37 6.65
C ASN A 56 -4.86 8.69 7.95
N SER A 57 -4.79 7.36 7.99
CA SER A 57 -5.24 6.54 9.11
C SER A 57 -4.23 5.44 9.43
N TRP A 58 -4.30 4.94 10.66
CA TRP A 58 -3.57 3.74 11.07
C TRP A 58 -4.38 2.51 10.67
N GLU A 59 -3.77 1.63 9.88
CA GLU A 59 -4.40 0.43 9.35
C GLU A 59 -3.64 -0.82 9.77
N PRO A 60 -4.35 -1.90 10.13
CA PRO A 60 -3.71 -3.16 10.43
C PRO A 60 -3.27 -3.88 9.14
N ILE A 61 -2.43 -4.89 9.26
CA ILE A 61 -1.87 -5.62 8.10
C ILE A 61 -2.96 -6.22 7.19
N GLU A 62 -4.09 -6.62 7.75
CA GLU A 62 -5.21 -7.23 7.03
C GLU A 62 -5.84 -6.25 6.02
N SER A 63 -5.88 -4.95 6.35
CA SER A 63 -6.32 -3.89 5.42
C SER A 63 -5.35 -3.70 4.25
N LEU A 64 -4.10 -4.15 4.40
CA LEU A 64 -3.00 -4.00 3.43
C LEU A 64 -2.66 -5.32 2.71
N ALA A 65 -3.53 -6.34 2.78
CA ALA A 65 -3.27 -7.66 2.20
C ALA A 65 -2.95 -7.63 0.69
N GLY A 66 -3.49 -6.64 -0.04
CA GLY A 66 -3.20 -6.42 -1.46
C GLY A 66 -1.89 -5.69 -1.76
N CYS A 67 -1.21 -5.16 -0.75
CA CYS A 67 -0.08 -4.23 -0.87
C CYS A 67 1.27 -4.85 -0.47
N ARG A 68 1.44 -6.17 -0.65
CA ARG A 68 2.65 -6.91 -0.24
C ARG A 68 3.97 -6.26 -0.70
N ARG A 69 4.04 -5.85 -1.96
CA ARG A 69 5.22 -5.16 -2.52
C ARG A 69 5.57 -3.89 -1.74
N LEU A 70 4.56 -3.10 -1.37
CA LEU A 70 4.74 -1.86 -0.64
C LEU A 70 5.23 -2.10 0.79
N LEU A 71 4.64 -3.09 1.47
CA LEU A 71 5.07 -3.51 2.80
C LEU A 71 6.53 -3.99 2.80
N GLU A 72 6.90 -4.87 1.87
CA GLU A 72 8.28 -5.36 1.74
C GLU A 72 9.27 -4.24 1.45
N SER A 73 8.90 -3.29 0.59
CA SER A 73 9.73 -2.13 0.28
C SER A 73 9.89 -1.20 1.46
N PHE A 74 8.85 -1.02 2.27
CA PHE A 74 8.89 -0.20 3.48
C PHE A 74 9.86 -0.80 4.49
N TRP A 75 9.71 -2.09 4.82
CA TRP A 75 10.58 -2.77 5.78
C TRP A 75 12.03 -2.90 5.30
N ARG A 76 12.25 -3.01 3.98
CA ARG A 76 13.61 -2.92 3.42
C ARG A 76 14.24 -1.54 3.59
N HIS A 77 13.43 -0.49 3.54
CA HIS A 77 13.88 0.90 3.65
C HIS A 77 14.20 1.28 5.10
N VAL A 78 13.28 1.00 6.03
CA VAL A 78 13.44 1.38 7.43
C VAL A 78 14.40 0.45 8.19
N GLY A 79 14.67 -0.73 7.63
CA GLY A 79 15.46 -1.80 8.25
C GLY A 79 14.55 -2.84 8.91
N ASP A 80 14.85 -4.11 8.71
CA ASP A 80 14.36 -5.20 9.56
C ASP A 80 15.34 -5.29 10.74
N ASP A 81 15.24 -4.35 11.67
CA ASP A 81 16.04 -4.31 12.88
C ASP A 81 15.52 -5.36 13.88
N SER A 82 15.79 -6.61 13.50
CA SER A 82 15.71 -7.88 14.22
C SER A 82 16.36 -7.89 15.62
N LEU A 83 16.80 -6.74 16.16
CA LEU A 83 17.45 -6.64 17.46
C LEU A 83 16.73 -5.72 18.49
N ASP A 84 15.77 -4.87 18.09
CA ASP A 84 15.07 -3.97 19.05
C ASP A 84 13.53 -3.99 18.99
N ILE A 85 12.96 -5.00 18.32
CA ILE A 85 11.51 -5.32 18.28
C ILE A 85 10.87 -5.63 19.65
N HIS A 86 11.61 -5.54 20.75
CA HIS A 86 11.13 -5.85 22.10
C HIS A 86 10.62 -4.64 22.88
N LEU A 87 10.86 -3.40 22.43
CA LEU A 87 10.38 -2.22 23.13
C LEU A 87 8.89 -1.94 22.83
N PRO A 88 8.05 -1.67 23.83
CA PRO A 88 6.68 -1.21 23.63
C PRO A 88 6.66 0.21 23.05
N LYS A 89 5.68 0.50 22.18
CA LYS A 89 5.43 1.82 21.55
C LYS A 89 6.49 2.35 20.60
N PHE A 90 7.23 1.45 19.94
CA PHE A 90 8.16 1.86 18.89
C PHE A 90 7.38 2.27 17.63
N VAL A 91 7.62 3.50 17.17
CA VAL A 91 7.09 4.05 15.90
C VAL A 91 8.26 4.25 14.96
N VAL A 92 8.17 3.64 13.78
CA VAL A 92 9.14 3.74 12.70
C VAL A 92 8.56 4.64 11.62
N ASN A 93 9.32 5.64 11.17
CA ASN A 93 8.91 6.55 10.12
C ASN A 93 9.72 6.28 8.85
N ALA A 94 9.06 6.27 7.69
CA ALA A 94 9.77 6.24 6.41
C ALA A 94 10.52 7.57 6.18
N SER A 95 11.60 7.52 5.39
CA SER A 95 12.30 8.75 5.02
C SER A 95 11.44 9.54 4.01
N PRO A 96 11.51 10.90 4.02
CA PRO A 96 10.81 11.70 3.03
C PRO A 96 11.19 11.35 1.58
N GLU A 97 12.44 10.95 1.35
CA GLU A 97 12.95 10.53 0.04
C GLU A 97 12.24 9.25 -0.44
N TRP A 98 12.19 8.21 0.41
CA TRP A 98 11.49 6.98 0.08
C TRP A 98 10.00 7.20 -0.16
N VAL A 99 9.38 8.06 0.66
CA VAL A 99 7.96 8.42 0.49
C VAL A 99 7.74 9.10 -0.87
N ALA A 100 8.62 10.02 -1.27
CA ALA A 100 8.52 10.69 -2.56
C ALA A 100 8.67 9.72 -3.74
N GLU A 101 9.62 8.78 -3.64
CA GLU A 101 9.84 7.74 -4.66
C GLU A 101 8.62 6.83 -4.84
N GLU A 102 8.02 6.39 -3.73
CA GLU A 102 6.84 5.52 -3.78
C GLU A 102 5.59 6.25 -4.27
N LYS A 103 5.41 7.53 -3.90
CA LYS A 103 4.37 8.37 -4.49
C LYS A 103 4.55 8.52 -6.01
N ALA A 104 5.78 8.70 -6.48
CA ALA A 104 6.07 8.78 -7.90
C ALA A 104 5.76 7.45 -8.61
N ARG A 105 6.13 6.31 -8.00
CA ARG A 105 5.79 4.98 -8.53
C ARG A 105 4.28 4.76 -8.63
N ALA A 106 3.52 5.15 -7.60
CA ALA A 106 2.06 5.09 -7.60
C ALA A 106 1.47 5.99 -8.70
N ALA A 107 2.03 7.18 -8.93
CA ALA A 107 1.63 8.06 -10.04
C ALA A 107 1.86 7.43 -11.42
N VAL A 108 3.00 6.79 -11.64
CA VAL A 108 3.30 6.08 -12.90
C VAL A 108 2.31 4.93 -13.11
N ALA A 109 2.02 4.14 -12.07
CA ALA A 109 1.07 3.02 -12.17
C ALA A 109 -0.36 3.47 -12.53
N ARG A 110 -0.74 4.71 -12.19
CA ARG A 110 -2.04 5.32 -12.54
C ARG A 110 -2.12 5.82 -13.98
N THR A 111 -0.98 5.97 -14.66
CA THR A 111 -0.97 6.48 -16.04
C THR A 111 -1.20 5.31 -17.01
N PRO A 112 -2.34 5.25 -17.72
CA PRO A 112 -2.55 4.22 -18.73
C PRO A 112 -1.47 4.35 -19.82
N PRO A 113 -0.98 3.24 -20.39
CA PRO A 113 -0.02 3.31 -21.47
C PRO A 113 -0.61 4.17 -22.60
N ALA A 114 0.12 5.20 -23.01
CA ALA A 114 -0.29 6.06 -24.11
C ALA A 114 -0.54 5.16 -25.33
N THR A 115 -1.82 5.01 -25.72
CA THR A 115 -2.17 4.33 -26.96
C THR A 115 -1.54 5.14 -28.10
N PRO A 116 -0.68 4.56 -28.96
CA PRO A 116 -0.22 5.28 -30.14
C PRO A 116 -1.46 5.55 -31.02
N SER A 117 -1.89 6.81 -30.99
CA SER A 117 -3.07 7.30 -31.71
C SER A 117 -2.90 7.06 -33.20
N ALA A 118 -3.91 6.41 -33.78
CA ALA A 118 -4.02 5.99 -35.17
C ALA A 118 -3.30 6.90 -36.19
N LEU A 119 -2.35 6.32 -36.92
CA LEU A 119 -1.87 6.84 -38.19
C LEU A 119 -3.09 7.06 -39.09
N LYS A 120 -3.45 8.33 -39.30
CA LYS A 120 -4.41 8.73 -40.32
C LYS A 120 -3.86 8.25 -41.66
N ARG A 121 -4.41 7.15 -42.21
CA ARG A 121 -4.22 6.80 -43.61
C ARG A 121 -4.78 7.96 -44.43
N VAL A 122 -3.89 8.83 -44.89
CA VAL A 122 -4.18 9.75 -45.99
C VAL A 122 -4.45 8.87 -47.21
N ARG A 123 -5.71 8.81 -47.63
CA ARG A 123 -6.06 8.30 -48.96
C ARG A 123 -5.71 9.43 -49.93
N LEU A 124 -4.66 9.24 -50.72
CA LEU A 124 -4.32 10.12 -51.84
C LEU A 124 -5.36 9.98 -52.96
N PRO A 125 -5.60 11.04 -53.75
CA PRO A 125 -6.68 11.14 -54.74
C PRO A 125 -6.57 10.13 -55.88
#